data_AF-A0A6V8K3L7-F1
#
_entry.id   AF-A0A6V8K3L7-F1
#
_cell.length_a   1.000
_cell.length_b   1.000
_cell.length_c   1.000
_cell.angle_alpha   90.00
_cell.angle_beta   90.00
_cell.angle_gamma   90.00
#
_symmetry.space_group_name_H-M   'P 1'
#
loop_
_entity.id
_entity.type
_entity.pdbx_description
1 polymer ?
#
loop_
_entity_poly.entity_id
_entity_poly.type
_entity_poly.pdbx_seq_one_letter_code
_entity_poly.pdbx_strand_id
1 'polypeptide(L)'
;MHLRDGPLALDAELLKAGEPLRVVLHLVTAAGAPLTVDFGQLAAGRRSYQMDLSGCGGECRLAALELASLAEGGDTPPDRPVRFHSLTSGGAAVPALVDVSRWRGPARVDGQGPTVSAADGAVDLTTPPVASRPGVDRTGLAYLVDSPVPLPVAHTRLASASGDPGDPRLSLFGGDEVPVRFSGAVTALPRVQARGYLVDLEFADRLAADPGLGDEAQVWLADGAPDTVVDRLREQGLAVHADDSIDAARARYGEQGPPLALRFQLLAGALGVFLAALALAVAAAVERPDRAAELSALRTQGLSRRAVRLIGYGGYAVLVVAGVAIGIGAAALGGTLVEAAVPVFVDDWAVLPVATGPRAPALALAALGGLVVLGFTGAVAASQLVRATGGGRR
;
A
#
# COMPACT_ATOMS: atom_id res chain seq x y z
N MET A 1 -13.73 -9.33 -26.44
CA MET A 1 -14.50 -9.44 -27.71
C MET A 1 -15.10 -8.07 -27.99
N HIS A 2 -14.91 -7.53 -29.20
CA HIS A 2 -15.31 -6.16 -29.51
C HIS A 2 -16.42 -6.11 -30.57
N LEU A 3 -17.41 -5.26 -30.35
CA LEU A 3 -18.52 -4.92 -31.24
C LEU A 3 -18.38 -3.45 -31.65
N ARG A 4 -18.90 -3.08 -32.82
CA ARG A 4 -18.88 -1.71 -33.33
C ARG A 4 -20.29 -1.20 -33.56
N ASP A 5 -20.44 0.12 -33.54
CA ASP A 5 -21.68 0.78 -33.92
C ASP A 5 -22.12 0.35 -35.34
N GLY A 6 -23.42 0.21 -35.55
CA GLY A 6 -24.02 -0.24 -36.80
C GLY A 6 -24.90 -1.49 -36.63
N PRO A 7 -25.23 -2.18 -37.74
CA PRO A 7 -26.18 -3.28 -37.72
C PRO A 7 -25.63 -4.46 -36.93
N LEU A 8 -26.48 -4.96 -36.02
CA LEU A 8 -26.24 -6.10 -35.17
C LEU A 8 -27.33 -7.15 -35.44
N ALA A 9 -26.95 -8.37 -35.82
CA ALA A 9 -27.91 -9.44 -36.05
C ALA A 9 -27.57 -10.67 -35.21
N LEU A 10 -28.56 -11.12 -34.43
CA LEU A 10 -28.52 -12.31 -33.59
C LEU A 10 -29.40 -13.40 -34.22
N ASP A 11 -28.84 -14.58 -34.45
CA ASP A 11 -29.60 -15.76 -34.84
C ASP A 11 -29.78 -16.67 -33.62
N ALA A 12 -31.00 -16.76 -33.15
CA ALA A 12 -31.35 -17.47 -31.93
C ALA A 12 -32.62 -18.31 -32.12
N GLU A 13 -32.70 -19.40 -31.37
CA GLU A 13 -33.78 -20.35 -31.43
C GLU A 13 -34.33 -20.64 -30.03
N LEU A 14 -35.62 -20.33 -29.86
CA LEU A 14 -36.36 -20.72 -28.67
C LEU A 14 -36.89 -22.13 -28.88
N LEU A 15 -36.24 -23.11 -28.25
CA LEU A 15 -36.54 -24.54 -28.44
C LEU A 15 -37.90 -24.96 -27.86
N LYS A 16 -38.48 -24.16 -26.96
CA LYS A 16 -39.78 -24.43 -26.34
C LYS A 16 -40.58 -23.13 -26.12
N ALA A 17 -41.80 -23.08 -26.66
CA ALA A 17 -42.73 -21.99 -26.40
C ALA A 17 -43.15 -21.93 -24.91
N GLY A 18 -43.55 -20.75 -24.44
CA GLY A 18 -43.93 -20.53 -23.04
C GLY A 18 -44.05 -19.05 -22.74
N GLU A 19 -43.66 -18.64 -21.53
CA GLU A 19 -43.62 -17.24 -21.11
C GLU A 19 -42.85 -16.34 -22.10
N PRO A 20 -43.09 -15.04 -22.14
CA PRO A 20 -42.30 -14.15 -22.98
C PRO A 20 -40.87 -14.02 -22.42
N LEU A 21 -39.87 -14.29 -23.26
CA LEU A 21 -38.43 -14.19 -22.95
C LEU A 21 -37.78 -13.26 -23.96
N ARG A 22 -36.80 -12.47 -23.54
CA ARG A 22 -35.96 -11.67 -24.43
C ARG A 22 -34.48 -11.96 -24.19
N VAL A 23 -33.66 -11.56 -25.15
CA VAL A 23 -32.20 -11.61 -25.04
C VAL A 23 -31.68 -10.20 -24.94
N VAL A 24 -30.88 -9.94 -23.90
CA VAL A 24 -30.18 -8.67 -23.72
C VAL A 24 -28.68 -8.92 -23.77
N LEU A 25 -27.97 -8.13 -24.57
CA LEU A 25 -26.51 -8.08 -24.50
C LEU A 25 -26.08 -6.96 -23.59
N HIS A 26 -25.16 -7.28 -22.68
CA HIS A 26 -24.51 -6.32 -21.78
C HIS A 26 -23.14 -5.99 -22.34
N LEU A 27 -22.95 -4.73 -22.70
CA LEU A 27 -21.76 -4.19 -23.33
C LEU A 27 -21.11 -3.16 -22.42
N VAL A 28 -19.80 -2.98 -22.58
CA VAL A 28 -19.03 -1.95 -21.90
C VAL A 28 -18.26 -1.15 -22.94
N THR A 29 -18.45 0.17 -22.95
CA THR A 29 -17.74 1.07 -23.87
C THR A 29 -16.24 1.15 -23.53
N ALA A 30 -15.45 1.73 -24.42
CA ALA A 30 -14.03 2.00 -24.13
C ALA A 30 -13.82 2.91 -22.89
N ALA A 31 -14.81 3.74 -22.55
CA ALA A 31 -14.81 4.59 -21.37
C ALA A 31 -15.33 3.89 -20.09
N GLY A 32 -15.65 2.59 -20.16
CA GLY A 32 -16.19 1.83 -19.03
C GLY A 32 -17.68 2.00 -18.79
N ALA A 33 -18.38 2.84 -19.57
CA ALA A 33 -19.82 3.03 -19.43
C ALA A 33 -20.59 1.77 -19.88
N PRO A 34 -21.59 1.30 -19.11
CA PRO A 34 -22.43 0.18 -19.51
C PRO A 34 -23.38 0.58 -20.63
N LEU A 35 -23.62 -0.35 -21.55
CA LEU A 35 -24.55 -0.22 -22.67
C LEU A 35 -25.30 -1.54 -22.84
N THR A 36 -26.60 -1.51 -23.07
CA THR A 36 -27.40 -2.71 -23.29
C THR A 36 -28.03 -2.71 -24.68
N VAL A 37 -28.15 -3.91 -25.27
CA VAL A 37 -28.91 -4.12 -26.52
C VAL A 37 -29.96 -5.18 -26.27
N ASP A 38 -31.22 -4.79 -26.31
CA ASP A 38 -32.38 -5.67 -26.16
C ASP A 38 -32.86 -6.10 -27.55
N PHE A 39 -32.85 -7.40 -27.85
CA PHE A 39 -33.35 -7.93 -29.12
C PHE A 39 -34.88 -8.12 -29.15
N GLY A 40 -35.56 -7.73 -28.08
CA GLY A 40 -37.00 -7.90 -27.92
C GLY A 40 -37.39 -9.33 -27.61
N GLN A 41 -38.70 -9.59 -27.65
CA GLN A 41 -39.25 -10.90 -27.33
C GLN A 41 -38.85 -11.96 -28.37
N LEU A 42 -38.32 -13.08 -27.90
CA LEU A 42 -38.06 -14.25 -28.73
C LEU A 42 -39.36 -14.93 -29.16
N ALA A 43 -39.49 -15.20 -30.45
CA ALA A 43 -40.52 -16.07 -31.00
C ALA A 43 -40.09 -17.54 -30.91
N ALA A 44 -41.06 -18.46 -30.87
CA ALA A 44 -40.78 -19.89 -30.91
C ALA A 44 -40.08 -20.30 -32.21
N GLY A 45 -39.09 -21.19 -32.11
CA GLY A 45 -38.25 -21.64 -33.21
C GLY A 45 -37.10 -20.69 -33.53
N ARG A 46 -36.33 -21.01 -34.58
CA ARG A 46 -35.16 -20.24 -35.03
C ARG A 46 -35.57 -18.97 -35.79
N ARG A 47 -35.02 -17.83 -35.37
CA ARG A 47 -35.24 -16.52 -35.98
C ARG A 47 -33.98 -15.68 -35.92
N SER A 48 -33.85 -14.76 -36.89
CA SER A 48 -32.85 -13.71 -36.85
C SER A 48 -33.49 -12.42 -36.34
N TYR A 49 -32.84 -11.81 -35.35
CA TYR A 49 -33.22 -10.57 -34.70
C TYR A 49 -32.20 -9.50 -35.09
N GLN A 50 -32.65 -8.37 -35.60
CA GLN A 50 -31.78 -7.28 -36.05
C GLN A 50 -32.04 -6.04 -35.20
N MET A 51 -30.94 -5.42 -34.76
CA MET A 51 -30.94 -4.15 -34.03
C MET A 51 -29.80 -3.28 -34.56
N ASP A 52 -29.87 -1.98 -34.32
CA ASP A 52 -28.73 -1.08 -34.54
C ASP A 52 -28.04 -0.82 -33.21
N LEU A 53 -26.74 -1.13 -33.15
CA LEU A 53 -25.89 -0.78 -32.03
C LEU A 53 -25.42 0.66 -32.19
N SER A 54 -25.68 1.49 -31.19
CA SER A 54 -25.21 2.87 -31.12
C SER A 54 -24.69 3.19 -29.74
N GLY A 55 -23.67 4.04 -29.65
CA GLY A 55 -23.14 4.54 -28.38
C GLY A 55 -21.82 3.90 -27.96
N CYS A 56 -21.19 3.08 -28.80
CA CYS A 56 -19.86 2.55 -28.53
C CYS A 56 -18.77 3.61 -28.62
N GLY A 57 -18.95 4.63 -29.47
CA GLY A 57 -17.94 5.69 -29.68
C GLY A 57 -16.61 5.14 -30.23
N GLY A 58 -16.67 3.98 -30.90
CA GLY A 58 -15.52 3.16 -31.25
C GLY A 58 -15.87 1.67 -31.14
N GLU A 59 -15.25 1.00 -30.18
CA GLU A 59 -15.48 -0.44 -29.91
C GLU A 59 -16.07 -0.66 -28.51
N CYS A 60 -17.18 -1.39 -28.45
CA CYS A 60 -17.74 -1.91 -27.21
C CYS A 60 -17.23 -3.31 -26.94
N ARG A 61 -16.91 -3.63 -25.68
CA ARG A 61 -16.68 -5.00 -25.23
C ARG A 61 -18.00 -5.68 -24.89
N LEU A 62 -18.22 -6.92 -25.35
CA LEU A 62 -19.30 -7.75 -24.82
C LEU A 62 -18.90 -8.33 -23.47
N ALA A 63 -19.69 -8.07 -22.42
CA ALA A 63 -19.45 -8.52 -21.06
C ALA A 63 -20.34 -9.72 -20.68
N ALA A 64 -21.63 -9.67 -21.02
CA ALA A 64 -22.56 -10.75 -20.70
C ALA A 64 -23.73 -10.83 -21.70
N LEU A 65 -24.39 -11.99 -21.70
CA LEU A 65 -25.66 -12.24 -22.36
C LEU A 65 -26.69 -12.59 -21.28
N GLU A 66 -27.86 -11.99 -21.35
CA GLU A 66 -28.94 -12.21 -20.39
C GLU A 66 -30.16 -12.83 -21.06
N LEU A 67 -30.69 -13.87 -20.44
CA LEU A 67 -32.05 -14.36 -20.68
C LEU A 67 -33.01 -13.68 -19.69
N ALA A 68 -33.69 -12.62 -20.11
CA ALA A 68 -34.59 -11.86 -19.24
C ALA A 68 -36.06 -12.25 -19.45
N SER A 69 -36.81 -12.39 -18.35
CA SER A 69 -38.26 -12.59 -18.39
C SER A 69 -38.98 -11.27 -18.72
N LEU A 70 -40.08 -11.35 -19.45
CA LEU A 70 -40.99 -10.23 -19.70
C LEU A 70 -42.26 -10.31 -18.84
N ALA A 71 -42.35 -11.26 -17.90
CA ALA A 71 -43.49 -11.38 -16.98
C ALA A 71 -43.44 -10.31 -15.86
N GLU A 72 -44.61 -9.89 -15.34
CA GLU A 72 -44.69 -8.99 -14.18
C GLU A 72 -44.01 -9.63 -12.94
N GLY A 73 -43.07 -8.92 -12.31
CA GLY A 73 -42.20 -9.45 -11.24
C GLY A 73 -40.98 -10.25 -11.71
N GLY A 74 -40.65 -10.15 -13.01
CA GLY A 74 -39.76 -11.03 -13.77
C GLY A 74 -38.24 -10.92 -13.56
N ASP A 75 -37.75 -10.78 -12.33
CA ASP A 75 -36.30 -10.89 -12.07
C ASP A 75 -35.80 -12.33 -12.18
N THR A 76 -36.71 -13.31 -12.16
CA THR A 76 -36.34 -14.72 -12.29
C THR A 76 -36.41 -15.17 -13.76
N PRO A 77 -35.29 -15.58 -14.36
CA PRO A 77 -35.28 -16.13 -15.72
C PRO A 77 -36.11 -17.44 -15.81
N PRO A 78 -36.89 -17.65 -16.89
CA PRO A 78 -37.67 -18.87 -17.08
C PRO A 78 -36.77 -20.07 -17.42
N ASP A 79 -37.12 -21.27 -16.93
CA ASP A 79 -36.42 -22.55 -17.21
C ASP A 79 -36.71 -23.03 -18.64
N ARG A 80 -36.04 -22.40 -19.62
CA ARG A 80 -36.14 -22.77 -21.02
C ARG A 80 -34.80 -22.64 -21.74
N PRO A 81 -34.46 -23.60 -22.60
CA PRO A 81 -33.24 -23.54 -23.37
C PRO A 81 -33.41 -22.59 -24.57
N VAL A 82 -32.45 -21.68 -24.73
CA VAL A 82 -32.29 -20.81 -25.90
C VAL A 82 -30.99 -21.18 -26.58
N ARG A 83 -31.06 -21.47 -27.87
CA ARG A 83 -29.92 -21.82 -28.71
C ARG A 83 -29.45 -20.61 -29.52
N PHE A 84 -28.16 -20.31 -29.44
CA PHE A 84 -27.51 -19.20 -30.13
C PHE A 84 -26.64 -19.72 -31.27
N HIS A 85 -27.03 -19.39 -32.51
CA HIS A 85 -26.40 -19.90 -33.73
C HIS A 85 -25.35 -18.94 -34.30
N SER A 86 -25.58 -17.62 -34.23
CA SER A 86 -24.61 -16.63 -34.67
C SER A 86 -24.92 -15.23 -34.15
N LEU A 87 -23.89 -14.40 -34.10
CA LEU A 87 -23.97 -12.96 -33.85
C LEU A 87 -23.09 -12.29 -34.89
N THR A 88 -23.61 -11.24 -35.52
CA THR A 88 -22.86 -10.42 -36.46
C THR A 88 -22.93 -8.97 -36.04
N SER A 89 -21.82 -8.24 -36.19
CA SER A 89 -21.70 -6.80 -35.91
C SER A 89 -21.01 -6.11 -37.08
N GLY A 90 -21.66 -5.11 -37.66
CA GLY A 90 -21.13 -4.41 -38.84
C GLY A 90 -20.89 -5.37 -40.02
N GLY A 91 -21.66 -6.45 -40.12
CA GLY A 91 -21.50 -7.49 -41.14
C GLY A 91 -20.40 -8.53 -40.89
N ALA A 92 -19.61 -8.40 -39.81
CA ALA A 92 -18.61 -9.39 -39.41
C ALA A 92 -19.17 -10.38 -38.39
N ALA A 93 -18.88 -11.67 -38.57
CA ALA A 93 -19.25 -12.70 -37.61
C ALA A 93 -18.47 -12.55 -36.30
N VAL A 94 -19.16 -12.84 -35.19
CA VAL A 94 -18.58 -12.89 -33.87
C VAL A 94 -18.46 -14.36 -33.42
N PRO A 95 -17.31 -15.01 -33.65
CA PRO A 95 -17.16 -16.44 -33.39
C PRO A 95 -17.23 -16.79 -31.90
N ALA A 96 -16.90 -15.85 -31.00
CA ALA A 96 -16.93 -16.10 -29.56
C ALA A 96 -18.33 -16.38 -29.00
N LEU A 97 -19.41 -15.98 -29.69
CA LEU A 97 -20.77 -16.30 -29.25
C LEU A 97 -21.01 -17.81 -29.19
N VAL A 98 -20.52 -18.54 -30.19
CA VAL A 98 -20.77 -19.98 -30.34
C VAL A 98 -19.67 -20.86 -29.72
N ASP A 99 -18.69 -20.25 -29.06
CA ASP A 99 -17.64 -20.98 -28.34
C ASP A 99 -18.03 -21.11 -26.87
N VAL A 100 -18.51 -22.29 -26.49
CA VAL A 100 -18.93 -22.61 -25.11
C VAL A 100 -17.85 -22.33 -24.07
N SER A 101 -16.56 -22.45 -24.43
CA SER A 101 -15.44 -22.22 -23.51
C SER A 101 -15.26 -20.75 -23.13
N ARG A 102 -15.94 -19.85 -23.85
CA ARG A 102 -15.90 -18.40 -23.63
C ARG A 102 -17.02 -17.94 -22.70
N TRP A 103 -17.85 -18.83 -22.20
CA TRP A 103 -18.99 -18.48 -21.35
C TRP A 103 -18.89 -19.13 -19.98
N ARG A 104 -19.31 -18.39 -18.96
CA ARG A 104 -19.39 -18.87 -17.58
C ARG A 104 -20.64 -18.34 -16.90
N GLY A 105 -21.06 -19.03 -15.84
CA GLY A 105 -22.00 -18.47 -14.87
C GLY A 105 -21.38 -17.34 -14.05
N PRO A 106 -22.15 -16.77 -13.09
CA PRO A 106 -21.62 -15.82 -12.12
C PRO A 106 -20.53 -16.46 -11.27
N ALA A 107 -19.52 -15.69 -10.87
CA ALA A 107 -18.38 -16.17 -10.09
C ALA A 107 -18.60 -16.11 -8.56
N ARG A 108 -19.73 -15.56 -8.10
CA ARG A 108 -20.09 -15.41 -6.68
C ARG A 108 -20.62 -16.69 -6.04
N VAL A 109 -20.61 -16.76 -4.71
CA VAL A 109 -20.93 -17.99 -3.93
C VAL A 109 -22.38 -18.44 -4.11
N ASP A 110 -23.29 -17.48 -4.08
CA ASP A 110 -24.75 -17.64 -4.02
C ASP A 110 -25.41 -17.42 -5.38
N GLY A 111 -24.61 -17.20 -6.43
CA GLY A 111 -25.09 -16.92 -7.77
C GLY A 111 -25.34 -18.18 -8.56
N GLN A 112 -26.55 -18.31 -9.09
CA GLN A 112 -26.90 -19.37 -10.03
C GLN A 112 -27.28 -18.76 -11.39
N GLY A 113 -26.38 -18.91 -12.36
CA GLY A 113 -26.60 -18.53 -13.75
C GLY A 113 -27.16 -19.66 -14.62
N PRO A 114 -27.39 -19.40 -15.91
CA PRO A 114 -27.76 -20.44 -16.88
C PRO A 114 -26.62 -21.46 -17.05
N THR A 115 -27.00 -22.71 -17.29
CA THR A 115 -26.08 -23.73 -17.79
C THR A 115 -25.74 -23.41 -19.24
N VAL A 116 -24.45 -23.49 -19.57
CA VAL A 116 -23.92 -23.25 -20.91
C VAL A 116 -23.46 -24.58 -21.49
N SER A 117 -23.95 -24.94 -22.67
CA SER A 117 -23.55 -26.17 -23.36
C SER A 117 -23.38 -25.96 -24.86
N ALA A 118 -22.47 -26.71 -25.49
CA ALA A 118 -22.32 -26.72 -26.94
C ALA A 118 -23.33 -27.69 -27.57
N ALA A 119 -23.95 -27.28 -28.68
CA ALA A 119 -24.83 -28.13 -29.48
C ALA A 119 -24.73 -27.77 -30.96
N ASP A 120 -24.28 -28.71 -31.80
CA ASP A 120 -24.29 -28.57 -33.28
C ASP A 120 -23.67 -27.27 -33.84
N GLY A 121 -22.58 -26.79 -33.23
CA GLY A 121 -21.93 -25.52 -33.62
C GLY A 121 -22.63 -24.26 -33.12
N ALA A 122 -23.58 -24.42 -32.20
CA ALA A 122 -24.28 -23.37 -31.46
C ALA A 122 -24.02 -23.50 -29.94
N VAL A 123 -24.41 -22.46 -29.20
CA VAL A 123 -24.40 -22.46 -27.73
C VAL A 123 -25.82 -22.48 -27.19
N ASP A 124 -26.12 -23.44 -26.33
CA ASP A 124 -27.38 -23.53 -25.60
C ASP A 124 -27.19 -22.90 -24.21
N LEU A 125 -28.04 -21.94 -23.88
CA LEU A 125 -28.19 -21.44 -22.52
C LEU A 125 -29.51 -21.94 -21.94
N THR A 126 -29.44 -22.61 -20.79
CA THR A 126 -30.63 -23.10 -20.09
C THR A 126 -30.60 -22.63 -18.66
N THR A 127 -31.60 -21.87 -18.24
CA THR A 127 -31.74 -21.50 -16.83
C THR A 127 -32.16 -22.74 -16.03
N PRO A 128 -31.36 -23.25 -15.08
CA PRO A 128 -31.74 -24.45 -14.34
C PRO A 128 -33.00 -24.20 -13.47
N PRO A 129 -33.83 -25.24 -13.24
CA PRO A 129 -34.94 -25.15 -12.32
C PRO A 129 -34.45 -24.85 -10.90
N VAL A 130 -35.31 -24.23 -10.08
CA VAL A 130 -34.99 -23.85 -8.70
C VAL A 130 -34.58 -25.11 -7.92
N ALA A 131 -33.33 -25.18 -7.48
CA ALA A 131 -33.04 -25.98 -6.31
C ALA A 131 -33.60 -25.21 -5.12
N SER A 132 -34.49 -25.82 -4.33
CA SER A 132 -35.20 -25.20 -3.19
C SER A 132 -34.29 -24.79 -2.01
N ARG A 133 -33.07 -24.31 -2.27
CA ARG A 133 -32.17 -23.79 -1.26
C ARG A 133 -32.47 -22.31 -1.01
N PRO A 134 -32.84 -21.94 0.23
CA PRO A 134 -32.89 -20.53 0.63
C PRO A 134 -31.53 -19.86 0.40
N GLY A 135 -31.54 -18.62 -0.09
CA GLY A 135 -30.33 -17.81 -0.24
C GLY A 135 -29.54 -17.98 -1.55
N VAL A 136 -30.10 -18.64 -2.57
CA VAL A 136 -29.51 -18.66 -3.93
C VAL A 136 -30.17 -17.58 -4.76
N ASP A 137 -29.39 -16.63 -5.27
CA ASP A 137 -29.86 -15.58 -6.17
C ASP A 137 -29.65 -16.01 -7.63
N ARG A 138 -30.75 -16.02 -8.38
CA ARG A 138 -30.80 -16.53 -9.75
C ARG A 138 -30.67 -15.40 -10.74
N THR A 139 -29.82 -15.60 -11.73
CA THR A 139 -29.59 -14.62 -12.79
C THR A 139 -29.69 -15.26 -14.17
N GLY A 140 -30.25 -14.51 -15.13
CA GLY A 140 -30.25 -14.89 -16.53
C GLY A 140 -28.90 -14.67 -17.23
N LEU A 141 -27.91 -14.14 -16.50
CA LEU A 141 -26.63 -13.68 -17.03
C LEU A 141 -25.63 -14.84 -17.23
N ALA A 142 -25.24 -15.05 -18.48
CA ALA A 142 -24.02 -15.75 -18.87
C ALA A 142 -22.93 -14.71 -19.18
N TYR A 143 -21.79 -14.80 -18.52
CA TYR A 143 -20.70 -13.84 -18.67
C TYR A 143 -19.63 -14.37 -19.61
N LEU A 144 -18.96 -13.47 -20.32
CA LEU A 144 -17.79 -13.81 -21.12
C LEU A 144 -16.59 -14.14 -20.22
N VAL A 145 -15.81 -15.15 -20.59
CA VAL A 145 -14.53 -15.51 -19.96
C VAL A 145 -13.43 -14.66 -20.60
N ASP A 146 -13.21 -13.46 -20.06
CA ASP A 146 -12.18 -12.51 -20.50
C ASP A 146 -11.24 -12.02 -19.38
N SER A 147 -11.32 -12.67 -18.21
CA SER A 147 -10.34 -12.58 -17.12
C SER A 147 -10.06 -13.98 -16.54
N PRO A 148 -8.89 -14.19 -15.90
CA PRO A 148 -8.58 -15.47 -15.27
C PRO A 148 -9.48 -15.75 -14.07
N VAL A 149 -10.06 -16.95 -14.03
CA VAL A 149 -10.82 -17.48 -12.90
C VAL A 149 -10.19 -18.81 -12.47
N PRO A 150 -9.69 -18.95 -11.22
CA PRO A 150 -9.68 -17.97 -10.12
C PRO A 150 -8.81 -16.74 -10.36
N LEU A 151 -9.18 -15.62 -9.74
CA LEU A 151 -8.49 -14.33 -9.83
C LEU A 151 -7.08 -14.42 -9.21
N PRO A 152 -5.99 -14.11 -9.95
CA PRO A 152 -4.65 -14.09 -9.37
C PRO A 152 -4.49 -12.92 -8.41
N VAL A 153 -4.02 -13.20 -7.19
CA VAL A 153 -3.79 -12.17 -6.17
C VAL A 153 -2.40 -12.31 -5.54
N ALA A 154 -1.71 -11.18 -5.37
CA ALA A 154 -0.57 -11.09 -4.48
C ALA A 154 -1.08 -10.73 -3.08
N HIS A 155 -0.51 -11.31 -2.03
CA HIS A 155 -0.98 -11.13 -0.67
C HIS A 155 0.14 -10.68 0.27
N THR A 156 -0.22 -10.01 1.35
CA THR A 156 0.70 -9.77 2.45
C THR A 156 0.70 -10.93 3.44
N ARG A 157 1.78 -11.09 4.20
CA ARG A 157 1.98 -12.24 5.11
C ARG A 157 0.82 -12.51 6.07
N LEU A 158 0.17 -11.46 6.59
CA LEU A 158 -0.95 -11.61 7.54
C LEU A 158 -2.31 -11.75 6.86
N ALA A 159 -2.41 -11.48 5.56
CA ALA A 159 -3.66 -11.64 4.82
C ALA A 159 -3.98 -13.13 4.55
N SER A 160 -2.95 -13.96 4.31
CA SER A 160 -3.13 -15.41 4.08
C SER A 160 -3.57 -16.21 5.31
N ALA A 161 -3.71 -15.58 6.49
CA ALA A 161 -3.98 -16.26 7.75
C ALA A 161 -5.46 -16.67 7.95
N SER A 162 -6.36 -16.35 7.01
CA SER A 162 -7.70 -16.91 6.99
C SER A 162 -7.63 -18.39 6.60
N GLY A 163 -7.27 -19.24 7.56
CA GLY A 163 -7.20 -20.69 7.45
C GLY A 163 -8.58 -21.35 7.33
N ASP A 164 -9.48 -20.77 6.52
CA ASP A 164 -10.77 -21.36 6.23
C ASP A 164 -10.55 -22.62 5.37
N PRO A 165 -11.11 -23.77 5.76
CA PRO A 165 -11.10 -24.97 4.94
C PRO A 165 -12.04 -24.75 3.74
N GLY A 166 -11.53 -24.17 2.66
CA GLY A 166 -12.25 -23.90 1.42
C GLY A 166 -11.36 -23.27 0.35
N ASP A 167 -11.89 -23.10 -0.86
CA ASP A 167 -11.23 -22.30 -1.90
C ASP A 167 -11.18 -20.84 -1.44
N PRO A 168 -10.02 -20.17 -1.47
CA PRO A 168 -9.91 -18.80 -0.99
C PRO A 168 -10.76 -17.86 -1.84
N ARG A 169 -11.46 -16.94 -1.18
CA ARG A 169 -12.33 -15.95 -1.83
C ARG A 169 -12.00 -14.54 -1.34
N LEU A 170 -12.36 -13.56 -2.16
CA LEU A 170 -12.19 -12.14 -1.85
C LEU A 170 -13.44 -11.38 -2.29
N SER A 171 -13.97 -10.55 -1.39
CA SER A 171 -14.97 -9.54 -1.75
C SER A 171 -14.26 -8.43 -2.55
N LEU A 172 -14.60 -8.32 -3.84
CA LEU A 172 -14.08 -7.25 -4.69
C LEU A 172 -14.88 -5.98 -4.44
N PHE A 173 -14.18 -4.88 -4.13
CA PHE A 173 -14.74 -3.56 -3.81
C PHE A 173 -16.00 -3.60 -2.90
N GLY A 174 -16.01 -4.49 -1.91
CA GLY A 174 -17.11 -4.61 -0.95
C GLY A 174 -18.39 -5.26 -1.50
N GLY A 175 -18.37 -5.71 -2.75
CA GLY A 175 -19.43 -6.50 -3.38
C GLY A 175 -19.17 -8.00 -3.30
N ASP A 176 -19.40 -8.69 -4.41
CA ASP A 176 -19.39 -10.16 -4.50
C ASP A 176 -18.07 -10.82 -4.08
N GLU A 177 -18.18 -11.99 -3.42
CA GLU A 177 -17.03 -12.86 -3.14
C GLU A 177 -16.66 -13.74 -4.32
N VAL A 178 -15.54 -13.44 -4.95
CA VAL A 178 -15.01 -14.19 -6.09
C VAL A 178 -13.90 -15.15 -5.67
N PRO A 179 -13.73 -16.30 -6.36
CA PRO A 179 -12.63 -17.21 -6.08
C PRO A 179 -11.29 -16.57 -6.48
N VAL A 180 -10.29 -16.70 -5.61
CA VAL A 180 -8.93 -16.20 -5.85
C VAL A 180 -7.91 -17.32 -5.85
N ARG A 181 -6.72 -17.03 -6.37
CA ARG A 181 -5.53 -17.88 -6.23
C ARG A 181 -4.32 -17.02 -5.89
N PHE A 182 -3.53 -17.46 -4.92
CA PHE A 182 -2.32 -16.74 -4.52
C PHE A 182 -1.22 -16.92 -5.56
N SER A 183 -0.79 -15.83 -6.19
CA SER A 183 0.28 -15.81 -7.21
C SER A 183 1.61 -15.28 -6.68
N GLY A 184 1.62 -14.64 -5.51
CA GLY A 184 2.84 -14.13 -4.89
C GLY A 184 2.59 -13.55 -3.50
N ALA A 185 3.67 -13.32 -2.76
CA ALA A 185 3.65 -12.70 -1.45
C ALA A 185 4.49 -11.41 -1.46
N VAL A 186 3.96 -10.36 -0.82
CA VAL A 186 4.64 -9.07 -0.63
C VAL A 186 4.74 -8.74 0.87
N THR A 187 5.74 -7.97 1.26
CA THR A 187 5.94 -7.63 2.68
C THR A 187 4.87 -6.67 3.20
N ALA A 188 4.55 -5.67 2.38
CA ALA A 188 3.62 -4.61 2.73
C ALA A 188 2.97 -4.05 1.47
N LEU A 189 1.75 -3.56 1.60
CA LEU A 189 1.04 -2.78 0.59
C LEU A 189 0.77 -1.37 1.11
N PRO A 190 0.64 -0.39 0.22
CA PRO A 190 0.27 0.96 0.63
C PRO A 190 -1.10 0.99 1.33
N ARG A 191 -1.25 1.82 2.38
CA ARG A 191 -2.42 1.95 3.29
C ARG A 191 -2.81 0.72 4.09
N VAL A 192 -2.87 -0.45 3.47
CA VAL A 192 -3.30 -1.72 4.10
C VAL A 192 -2.14 -2.49 4.74
N GLN A 193 -0.90 -2.00 4.55
CA GLN A 193 0.31 -2.42 5.25
C GLN A 193 0.55 -3.94 5.15
N ALA A 194 0.63 -4.65 6.27
CA ALA A 194 0.85 -6.09 6.33
C ALA A 194 -0.45 -6.91 6.13
N ARG A 195 -1.61 -6.29 5.90
CA ARG A 195 -2.92 -6.96 5.75
C ARG A 195 -3.66 -6.47 4.51
N GLY A 196 -3.32 -7.01 3.35
CA GLY A 196 -4.05 -6.74 2.14
C GLY A 196 -3.73 -7.67 0.99
N TYR A 197 -4.50 -7.49 -0.08
CA TYR A 197 -4.35 -8.16 -1.35
C TYR A 197 -4.08 -7.12 -2.43
N LEU A 198 -3.26 -7.49 -3.40
CA LEU A 198 -3.03 -6.73 -4.63
C LEU A 198 -3.54 -7.58 -5.78
N VAL A 199 -4.46 -7.01 -6.55
CA VAL A 199 -5.11 -7.65 -7.68
C VAL A 199 -4.93 -6.75 -8.90
N ASP A 200 -5.00 -7.34 -10.08
CA ASP A 200 -5.11 -6.55 -11.31
C ASP A 200 -6.52 -5.95 -11.40
N LEU A 201 -6.60 -4.62 -11.50
CA LEU A 201 -7.87 -3.88 -11.51
C LEU A 201 -8.75 -4.28 -12.70
N GLU A 202 -8.17 -4.50 -13.88
CA GLU A 202 -8.90 -4.92 -15.07
C GLU A 202 -9.48 -6.32 -14.86
N PHE A 203 -8.73 -7.25 -14.26
CA PHE A 203 -9.27 -8.58 -13.98
C PHE A 203 -10.36 -8.58 -12.92
N ALA A 204 -10.21 -7.76 -11.88
CA ALA A 204 -11.21 -7.62 -10.83
C ALA A 204 -12.53 -7.03 -11.38
N ASP A 205 -12.45 -5.94 -12.16
CA ASP A 205 -13.61 -5.33 -12.82
C ASP A 205 -14.35 -6.32 -13.74
N ARG A 206 -13.61 -7.11 -14.51
CA ARG A 206 -14.19 -8.12 -15.40
C ARG A 206 -14.85 -9.30 -14.70
N LEU A 207 -14.41 -9.60 -13.49
CA LEU A 207 -14.90 -10.75 -12.73
C LEU A 207 -16.07 -10.39 -11.81
N ALA A 208 -16.08 -9.15 -11.30
CA ALA A 208 -17.15 -8.65 -10.45
C ALA A 208 -18.47 -8.54 -11.25
N ALA A 209 -19.50 -9.26 -10.81
CA ALA A 209 -20.85 -9.10 -11.34
C ALA A 209 -21.54 -7.89 -10.68
N ASP A 210 -21.42 -7.80 -9.36
CA ASP A 210 -21.61 -6.57 -8.59
C ASP A 210 -20.29 -6.18 -7.94
N PRO A 211 -19.59 -5.15 -8.46
CA PRO A 211 -18.36 -4.67 -7.85
C PRO A 211 -18.61 -4.08 -6.46
N GLY A 212 -19.85 -3.76 -6.07
CA GLY A 212 -20.11 -2.98 -4.87
C GLY A 212 -19.69 -1.52 -5.03
N LEU A 213 -19.77 -0.75 -3.94
CA LEU A 213 -19.42 0.68 -3.91
C LEU A 213 -18.06 0.94 -3.23
N GLY A 214 -17.17 -0.05 -3.25
CA GLY A 214 -15.98 -0.14 -2.41
C GLY A 214 -15.20 1.16 -2.21
N ASP A 215 -14.74 1.33 -0.98
CA ASP A 215 -14.22 2.57 -0.40
C ASP A 215 -13.03 3.19 -1.17
N GLU A 216 -12.96 4.52 -1.04
CA GLU A 216 -11.87 5.46 -1.40
C GLU A 216 -10.91 5.00 -2.51
N ALA A 217 -11.28 5.29 -3.77
CA ALA A 217 -10.39 5.11 -4.91
C ALA A 217 -9.17 6.04 -4.81
N GLN A 218 -7.97 5.46 -4.93
CA GLN A 218 -6.70 6.19 -4.80
C GLN A 218 -5.79 5.93 -6.00
N VAL A 219 -5.10 6.97 -6.45
CA VAL A 219 -4.06 6.87 -7.48
C VAL A 219 -2.71 7.12 -6.82
N TRP A 220 -1.81 6.15 -6.92
CA TRP A 220 -0.49 6.19 -6.30
C TRP A 220 0.55 6.65 -7.31
N LEU A 221 1.22 7.77 -7.02
CA LEU A 221 2.22 8.37 -7.89
C LEU A 221 3.64 8.01 -7.40
N ALA A 222 4.52 7.67 -8.34
CA ALA A 222 5.94 7.50 -8.07
C ALA A 222 6.68 8.85 -8.09
N ASP A 223 7.90 8.90 -7.55
CA ASP A 223 8.75 10.11 -7.41
C ASP A 223 9.06 10.82 -8.76
N GLY A 224 8.92 10.12 -9.89
CA GLY A 224 9.11 10.69 -11.24
C GLY A 224 7.80 10.89 -12.01
N ALA A 225 6.64 10.79 -11.37
CA ALA A 225 5.37 11.04 -12.02
C ALA A 225 5.30 12.51 -12.49
N PRO A 226 4.90 12.78 -13.75
CA PRO A 226 4.79 14.15 -14.22
C PRO A 226 3.77 14.95 -13.38
N ASP A 227 4.07 16.22 -13.11
CA ASP A 227 3.18 17.11 -12.34
C ASP A 227 1.78 17.27 -12.98
N THR A 228 1.69 16.99 -14.28
CA THR A 228 0.44 17.03 -15.06
C THR A 228 -0.48 15.82 -14.86
N VAL A 229 -0.10 14.82 -14.05
CA VAL A 229 -0.94 13.61 -13.86
C VAL A 229 -2.28 13.98 -13.22
N VAL A 230 -2.29 14.84 -12.20
CA VAL A 230 -3.53 15.22 -11.52
C VAL A 230 -4.48 15.96 -12.46
N ASP A 231 -3.95 16.86 -13.29
CA ASP A 231 -4.76 17.58 -14.28
C ASP A 231 -5.31 16.64 -15.35
N ARG A 232 -4.48 15.68 -15.82
CA ARG A 232 -4.94 14.65 -16.75
C ARG A 232 -6.04 13.77 -16.15
N LEU A 233 -5.97 13.42 -14.86
CA LEU A 233 -7.05 12.67 -14.21
C LEU A 233 -8.36 13.48 -14.20
N ARG A 234 -8.29 14.78 -13.90
CA ARG A 234 -9.46 15.67 -13.94
C ARG A 234 -10.02 15.84 -15.35
N GLU A 235 -9.17 15.96 -16.36
CA GLU A 235 -9.57 16.00 -17.77
C GLU A 235 -10.28 14.71 -18.22
N GLN A 236 -9.91 13.57 -17.63
CA GLN A 236 -10.62 12.29 -17.82
C GLN A 236 -11.90 12.16 -16.97
N GLY A 237 -12.33 13.23 -16.31
CA GLY A 237 -13.58 13.29 -15.55
C GLY A 237 -13.50 12.75 -14.12
N LEU A 238 -12.30 12.48 -13.60
CA LEU A 238 -12.14 12.04 -12.21
C LEU A 238 -12.20 13.22 -11.24
N ALA A 239 -13.06 13.12 -10.23
CA ALA A 239 -13.12 14.05 -9.13
C ALA A 239 -12.03 13.71 -8.10
N VAL A 240 -10.97 14.52 -8.05
CA VAL A 240 -9.93 14.38 -7.04
C VAL A 240 -10.39 15.05 -5.74
N HIS A 241 -10.73 14.24 -4.74
CA HIS A 241 -11.24 14.73 -3.44
C HIS A 241 -10.15 15.20 -2.48
N ALA A 242 -8.99 14.55 -2.52
CA ALA A 242 -7.85 14.87 -1.68
C ALA A 242 -6.54 14.50 -2.40
N ASP A 243 -5.49 15.26 -2.10
CA ASP A 243 -4.11 14.90 -2.38
C ASP A 243 -3.37 14.68 -1.05
N ASP A 244 -2.53 13.65 -1.00
CA ASP A 244 -1.59 13.45 0.10
C ASP A 244 -0.20 13.22 -0.50
N SER A 245 0.81 13.69 0.22
CA SER A 245 2.20 13.61 -0.22
C SER A 245 3.10 13.22 0.94
N ILE A 246 4.25 12.64 0.60
CA ILE A 246 5.26 12.28 1.59
C ILE A 246 5.73 13.52 2.37
N ASP A 247 5.83 14.68 1.72
CA ASP A 247 6.26 15.92 2.37
C ASP A 247 5.19 16.50 3.29
N ALA A 248 3.91 16.46 2.89
CA ALA A 248 2.80 16.81 3.77
C ALA A 248 2.71 15.87 4.98
N ALA A 249 2.93 14.56 4.78
CA ALA A 249 3.02 13.60 5.87
C ALA A 249 4.22 13.91 6.81
N ARG A 250 5.41 14.20 6.26
CA ARG A 250 6.60 14.59 7.05
C ARG A 250 6.36 15.86 7.86
N ALA A 251 5.73 16.87 7.27
CA ALA A 251 5.40 18.11 7.96
C ALA A 251 4.45 17.84 9.13
N ARG A 252 3.35 17.09 8.89
CA ARG A 252 2.41 16.67 9.93
C ARG A 252 3.09 15.91 11.06
N TYR A 253 3.93 14.92 10.73
CA TYR A 253 4.68 14.17 11.76
C TYR A 253 5.68 15.08 12.50
N GLY A 254 6.28 16.06 11.83
CA GLY A 254 7.20 17.04 12.41
C GLY A 254 6.57 17.97 13.46
N GLU A 255 5.25 18.16 13.41
CA GLU A 255 4.47 18.95 14.36
C GLU A 255 3.94 18.15 15.55
N GLN A 256 4.10 16.82 15.54
CA GLN A 256 3.62 15.96 16.62
C GLN A 256 4.54 16.00 17.86
N GLY A 257 4.05 15.43 18.96
CA GLY A 257 4.76 15.35 20.25
C GLY A 257 6.16 14.71 20.18
N PRO A 258 6.40 13.61 19.44
CA PRO A 258 7.69 12.93 19.48
C PRO A 258 8.88 13.77 18.95
N PRO A 259 8.80 14.47 17.80
CA PRO A 259 9.86 15.39 17.39
C PRO A 259 10.12 16.52 18.39
N LEU A 260 9.07 17.05 19.02
CA LEU A 260 9.23 18.08 20.05
C LEU A 260 9.96 17.52 21.28
N ALA A 261 9.61 16.31 21.73
CA ALA A 261 10.31 15.62 22.81
C ALA A 261 11.78 15.36 22.48
N LEU A 262 12.11 14.96 21.24
CA LEU A 262 13.49 14.81 20.78
C LEU A 262 14.26 16.14 20.82
N ARG A 263 13.64 17.26 20.40
CA ARG A 263 14.25 18.59 20.52
C ARG A 263 14.52 18.98 21.98
N PHE A 264 13.59 18.69 22.89
CA PHE A 264 13.78 18.91 24.33
C PHE A 264 14.89 18.02 24.91
N GLN A 265 14.97 16.76 24.51
CA GLN A 265 16.04 15.85 24.93
C GLN A 265 17.41 16.32 24.42
N LEU A 266 17.50 16.82 23.18
CA LEU A 266 18.71 17.44 22.65
C LEU A 266 19.13 18.67 23.47
N LEU A 267 18.18 19.53 23.84
CA LEU A 267 18.44 20.67 24.71
C LEU A 267 18.91 20.23 26.11
N ALA A 268 18.27 19.24 26.70
CA ALA A 268 18.66 18.68 27.99
C ALA A 268 20.06 18.06 27.94
N GLY A 269 20.39 17.34 26.86
CA GLY A 269 21.73 16.80 26.62
C GLY A 269 22.78 17.91 26.49
N ALA A 270 22.49 18.97 25.73
CA ALA A 270 23.37 20.13 25.61
C ALA A 270 23.61 20.83 26.97
N LEU A 271 22.55 20.98 27.78
CA LEU A 271 22.66 21.52 29.13
C LEU A 271 23.49 20.60 30.04
N GLY A 272 23.35 19.28 29.91
CA GLY A 272 24.17 18.29 30.62
C GLY A 272 25.66 18.43 30.30
N VAL A 273 26.02 18.58 29.01
CA VAL A 273 27.41 18.83 28.59
C VAL A 273 27.93 20.15 29.15
N PHE A 274 27.09 21.20 29.17
CA PHE A 274 27.45 22.49 29.76
C PHE A 274 27.72 22.38 31.27
N LEU A 275 26.86 21.67 32.01
CA LEU A 275 27.05 21.42 33.44
C LEU A 275 28.32 20.60 33.72
N ALA A 276 28.61 19.60 32.89
CA ALA A 276 29.86 18.84 32.98
C ALA A 276 31.09 19.72 32.74
N ALA A 277 31.03 20.64 31.78
CA ALA A 277 32.09 21.61 31.53
C ALA A 277 32.29 22.54 32.75
N LEU A 278 31.21 23.03 33.35
CA LEU A 278 31.27 23.86 34.56
C LEU A 278 31.88 23.10 35.74
N ALA A 279 31.45 21.85 35.97
CA ALA A 279 31.99 21.00 37.02
C ALA A 279 33.51 20.75 36.84
N LEU A 280 33.94 20.47 35.60
CA LEU A 280 35.35 20.33 35.25
C LEU A 280 36.14 21.62 35.52
N ALA A 281 35.57 22.78 35.17
CA ALA A 281 36.19 24.07 35.41
C ALA A 281 36.35 24.37 36.92
N VAL A 282 35.34 24.06 37.72
CA VAL A 282 35.38 24.20 39.19
C VAL A 282 36.41 23.26 39.80
N ALA A 283 36.38 21.98 39.45
CA ALA A 283 37.37 21.00 39.93
C ALA A 283 38.80 21.44 39.59
N ALA A 284 39.00 21.90 38.35
CA ALA A 284 40.29 22.44 37.93
C ALA A 284 40.70 23.69 38.71
N ALA A 285 39.77 24.61 38.99
CA ALA A 285 40.05 25.82 39.76
C ALA A 285 40.46 25.50 41.21
N VAL A 286 39.83 24.49 41.82
CA VAL A 286 40.12 24.05 43.20
C VAL A 286 41.46 23.32 43.28
N GLU A 287 41.77 22.42 42.35
CA GLU A 287 43.05 21.67 42.36
C GLU A 287 44.25 22.51 41.91
N ARG A 288 44.01 23.60 41.18
CA ARG A 288 45.07 24.42 40.57
C ARG A 288 46.16 24.89 41.54
N PRO A 289 45.88 25.50 42.71
CA PRO A 289 46.93 25.98 43.61
C PRO A 289 47.85 24.86 44.10
N ASP A 290 47.29 23.74 44.55
CA ASP A 290 48.06 22.60 45.08
C ASP A 290 48.92 21.96 43.99
N ARG A 291 48.32 21.68 42.83
CA ARG A 291 49.03 21.15 41.65
C ARG A 291 50.13 22.09 41.18
N ALA A 292 49.90 23.41 41.22
CA ALA A 292 50.91 24.40 40.83
C ALA A 292 52.09 24.41 41.80
N ALA A 293 51.84 24.27 43.11
CA ALA A 293 52.87 24.19 44.13
C ALA A 293 53.72 22.92 43.96
N GLU A 294 53.10 21.75 43.81
CA GLU A 294 53.80 20.47 43.56
C GLU A 294 54.66 20.51 42.31
N LEU A 295 54.11 20.97 41.18
CA LEU A 295 54.86 21.06 39.92
C LEU A 295 55.99 22.10 40.00
N SER A 296 55.83 23.17 40.80
CA SER A 296 56.89 24.15 41.02
C SER A 296 58.06 23.55 41.80
N ALA A 297 57.79 22.72 42.82
CA ALA A 297 58.81 22.01 43.58
C ALA A 297 59.51 20.94 42.72
N LEU A 298 58.79 20.20 41.88
CA LEU A 298 59.41 19.26 40.94
C LEU A 298 60.27 19.98 39.88
N ARG A 299 59.90 21.21 39.50
CA ARG A 299 60.72 22.03 38.59
C ARG A 299 62.02 22.48 39.22
N THR A 300 62.05 22.82 40.51
CA THR A 300 63.32 23.12 41.19
C THR A 300 64.22 21.87 41.28
N GLN A 301 63.62 20.68 41.25
CA GLN A 301 64.32 19.38 41.18
C GLN A 301 64.69 18.94 39.74
N GLY A 302 64.52 19.80 38.73
CA GLY A 302 64.98 19.53 37.36
C GLY A 302 63.90 19.06 36.37
N LEU A 303 62.62 19.06 36.75
CA LEU A 303 61.54 18.71 35.83
C LEU A 303 61.47 19.70 34.66
N SER A 304 61.51 19.17 33.43
CA SER A 304 61.49 19.99 32.21
C SER A 304 60.13 20.68 31.98
N ARG A 305 60.14 21.85 31.32
CA ARG A 305 58.91 22.56 30.89
C ARG A 305 58.04 21.74 29.93
N ARG A 306 58.62 20.76 29.24
CA ARG A 306 57.89 19.84 28.35
C ARG A 306 57.11 18.81 29.17
N ALA A 307 57.72 18.27 30.22
CA ALA A 307 57.06 17.35 31.14
C ALA A 307 55.90 18.02 31.88
N VAL A 308 56.06 19.26 32.35
CA VAL A 308 54.96 20.03 33.00
C VAL A 308 53.78 20.24 32.05
N ARG A 309 54.04 20.55 30.76
CA ARG A 309 52.98 20.65 29.74
C ARG A 309 52.31 19.30 29.48
N LEU A 310 53.09 18.23 29.35
CA LEU A 310 52.55 16.89 29.10
C LEU A 310 51.67 16.42 30.27
N ILE A 311 52.09 16.65 31.51
CA ILE A 311 51.33 16.28 32.71
C ILE A 311 50.05 17.13 32.81
N GLY A 312 50.16 18.45 32.60
CA GLY A 312 49.02 19.36 32.67
C GLY A 312 47.95 19.06 31.62
N TYR A 313 48.32 18.97 30.35
CA TYR A 313 47.37 18.67 29.28
C TYR A 313 46.94 17.20 29.27
N GLY A 314 47.85 16.27 29.56
CA GLY A 314 47.59 14.83 29.57
C GLY A 314 46.59 14.42 30.65
N GLY A 315 46.69 15.00 31.86
CA GLY A 315 45.76 14.71 32.96
C GLY A 315 44.30 15.03 32.60
N TYR A 316 44.05 16.26 32.10
CA TYR A 316 42.71 16.64 31.67
C TYR A 316 42.26 15.93 30.40
N ALA A 317 43.16 15.67 29.44
CA ALA A 317 42.83 14.94 28.22
C ALA A 317 42.33 13.51 28.52
N VAL A 318 42.99 12.80 29.44
CA VAL A 318 42.56 11.45 29.85
C VAL A 318 41.18 11.48 30.50
N LEU A 319 40.92 12.44 31.40
CA LEU A 319 39.61 12.59 32.05
C LEU A 319 38.49 12.89 31.04
N VAL A 320 38.74 13.78 30.09
CA VAL A 320 37.76 14.14 29.05
C VAL A 320 37.48 12.94 28.14
N VAL A 321 38.51 12.26 27.64
CA VAL A 321 38.35 11.09 26.77
C VAL A 321 37.63 9.96 27.51
N ALA A 322 38.00 9.67 28.75
CA ALA A 322 37.34 8.64 29.56
C ALA A 322 35.87 9.00 29.82
N GLY A 323 35.57 10.24 30.20
CA GLY A 323 34.21 10.72 30.44
C GLY A 323 33.33 10.62 29.20
N VAL A 324 33.84 11.04 28.04
CA VAL A 324 33.13 10.91 26.75
C VAL A 324 32.92 9.44 26.39
N ALA A 325 33.93 8.59 26.53
CA ALA A 325 33.81 7.16 26.23
C ALA A 325 32.74 6.47 27.11
N ILE A 326 32.74 6.76 28.41
CA ILE A 326 31.73 6.26 29.35
C ILE A 326 30.33 6.77 28.97
N GLY A 327 30.21 8.06 28.64
CA GLY A 327 28.94 8.66 28.21
C GLY A 327 28.37 8.02 26.94
N ILE A 328 29.21 7.77 25.92
CA ILE A 328 28.80 7.05 24.70
C ILE A 328 28.35 5.63 25.03
N GLY A 329 29.10 4.92 25.88
CA GLY A 329 28.74 3.57 26.31
C GLY A 329 27.39 3.52 27.03
N ALA A 330 27.15 4.46 27.95
CA ALA A 330 25.88 4.61 28.65
C ALA A 330 24.73 4.95 27.70
N ALA A 331 24.95 5.83 26.72
CA ALA A 331 23.95 6.19 25.72
C ALA A 331 23.61 5.01 24.79
N ALA A 332 24.61 4.24 24.35
CA ALA A 332 24.40 3.04 23.54
C ALA A 332 23.60 2.00 24.31
N LEU A 333 23.97 1.73 25.57
CA LEU A 333 23.26 0.79 26.44
C LEU A 333 21.81 1.25 26.71
N GLY A 334 21.63 2.53 27.07
CA GLY A 334 20.30 3.11 27.27
C GLY A 334 19.42 3.03 26.03
N GLY A 335 19.98 3.30 24.85
CA GLY A 335 19.27 3.15 23.57
C GLY A 335 18.77 1.72 23.36
N THR A 336 19.63 0.72 23.55
CA THR A 336 19.24 -0.69 23.38
C THR A 336 18.16 -1.16 24.37
N LEU A 337 18.15 -0.61 25.59
CA LEU A 337 17.17 -0.99 26.62
C LEU A 337 15.82 -0.30 26.40
N VAL A 338 15.81 0.96 25.97
CA VAL A 338 14.57 1.74 25.74
C VAL A 338 13.88 1.35 24.43
N GLU A 339 14.65 0.96 23.41
CA GLU A 339 14.12 0.49 22.11
C GLU A 339 13.19 -0.73 22.27
N ALA A 340 13.42 -1.57 23.28
CA ALA A 340 12.56 -2.72 23.57
C ALA A 340 11.20 -2.34 24.20
N ALA A 341 11.05 -1.11 24.71
CA ALA A 341 9.95 -0.73 25.59
C ALA A 341 9.02 0.37 25.04
N VAL A 342 9.46 1.18 24.07
CA VAL A 342 8.69 2.34 23.58
C VAL A 342 8.42 2.21 22.07
N PRO A 343 7.16 2.02 21.66
CA PRO A 343 6.81 2.03 20.24
C PRO A 343 7.06 3.43 19.66
N VAL A 344 7.76 3.47 18.51
CA VAL A 344 8.11 4.74 17.84
C VAL A 344 6.89 5.41 17.21
N PHE A 345 5.91 4.60 16.83
CA PHE A 345 4.68 5.08 16.25
C PHE A 345 3.51 4.76 17.18
N VAL A 346 2.60 5.72 17.31
CA VAL A 346 1.42 5.64 18.18
C VAL A 346 0.38 4.64 17.67
N ASP A 347 0.51 4.21 16.42
CA ASP A 347 -0.34 3.25 15.71
C ASP A 347 0.28 1.83 15.65
N ASP A 348 1.31 1.56 16.46
CA ASP A 348 2.01 0.28 16.51
C ASP A 348 2.56 -0.18 15.14
N TRP A 349 2.92 0.76 14.26
CA TRP A 349 3.53 0.44 12.98
C TRP A 349 4.81 -0.40 13.16
N ALA A 350 4.74 -1.67 12.75
CA ALA A 350 5.83 -2.64 12.83
C ALA A 350 6.10 -3.34 11.49
N VAL A 351 5.53 -2.83 10.40
CA VAL A 351 5.52 -3.53 9.10
C VAL A 351 6.84 -3.41 8.36
N LEU A 352 7.51 -2.26 8.47
CA LEU A 352 8.86 -2.05 7.97
C LEU A 352 9.82 -1.87 9.15
N PRO A 353 11.03 -2.45 9.10
CA PRO A 353 12.01 -2.27 10.15
C PRO A 353 12.38 -0.79 10.25
N VAL A 354 12.03 -0.19 11.38
CA VAL A 354 12.45 1.18 11.70
C VAL A 354 13.87 1.08 12.22
N ALA A 355 14.80 1.85 11.66
CA ALA A 355 16.16 1.90 12.18
C ALA A 355 16.18 2.69 13.52
N THR A 356 15.89 1.99 14.62
CA THR A 356 15.68 2.55 15.97
C THR A 356 16.83 2.32 16.94
N GLY A 357 17.99 1.89 16.45
CA GLY A 357 19.18 1.68 17.26
C GLY A 357 20.13 2.89 17.34
N PRO A 358 21.20 2.80 18.17
CA PRO A 358 22.26 3.78 18.22
C PRO A 358 22.88 3.98 16.83
N ARG A 359 22.63 5.14 16.23
CA ARG A 359 23.20 5.48 14.93
C ARG A 359 24.64 5.94 15.14
N ALA A 360 25.60 5.18 14.61
CA ALA A 360 27.02 5.53 14.60
C ALA A 360 27.31 7.01 14.26
N PRO A 361 26.70 7.63 13.22
CA PRO A 361 26.95 9.05 12.95
C PRO A 361 26.44 9.98 14.05
N ALA A 362 25.29 9.67 14.67
CA ALA A 362 24.76 10.49 15.76
C ALA A 362 25.62 10.38 17.02
N LEU A 363 26.07 9.16 17.37
CA LEU A 363 27.00 8.95 18.48
C LEU A 363 28.35 9.62 18.22
N ALA A 364 28.87 9.57 17.00
CA ALA A 364 30.11 10.24 16.63
C ALA A 364 29.99 11.77 16.72
N LEU A 365 28.87 12.34 16.29
CA LEU A 365 28.60 13.78 16.43
C LEU A 365 28.49 14.20 17.90
N ALA A 366 27.80 13.41 18.73
CA ALA A 366 27.69 13.66 20.17
C ALA A 366 29.06 13.56 20.86
N ALA A 367 29.86 12.55 20.50
CA ALA A 367 31.23 12.37 20.97
C ALA A 367 32.12 13.57 20.61
N LEU A 368 32.06 14.00 19.35
CA LEU A 368 32.80 15.15 18.86
C LEU A 368 32.39 16.43 19.60
N GLY A 369 31.09 16.68 19.76
CA GLY A 369 30.58 17.81 20.51
C GLY A 369 31.06 17.83 21.96
N GLY A 370 31.00 16.68 22.64
CA GLY A 370 31.51 16.51 24.00
C GLY A 370 33.02 16.75 24.10
N LEU A 371 33.81 16.17 23.19
CA LEU A 371 35.26 16.36 23.12
C LEU A 371 35.63 17.82 22.86
N VAL A 372 34.90 18.53 21.99
CA VAL A 372 35.15 19.95 21.70
C VAL A 372 34.89 20.80 22.94
N VAL A 373 33.71 20.66 23.58
CA VAL A 373 33.32 21.51 24.73
C VAL A 373 34.16 21.20 25.97
N LEU A 374 34.29 19.92 26.33
CA LEU A 374 35.04 19.50 27.51
C LEU A 374 36.55 19.62 27.28
N GLY A 375 37.02 19.31 26.07
CA GLY A 375 38.43 19.45 25.69
C GLY A 375 38.87 20.92 25.67
N PHE A 376 38.03 21.84 25.17
CA PHE A 376 38.27 23.27 25.26
C PHE A 376 38.38 23.73 26.72
N THR A 377 37.43 23.33 27.57
CA THR A 377 37.45 23.64 29.00
C THR A 377 38.71 23.10 29.70
N GLY A 378 39.05 21.84 29.46
CA GLY A 378 40.27 21.20 29.98
C GLY A 378 41.54 21.87 29.47
N ALA A 379 41.59 22.29 28.19
CA ALA A 379 42.73 23.00 27.62
C ALA A 379 42.92 24.39 28.24
N VAL A 380 41.83 25.12 28.49
CA VAL A 380 41.85 26.40 29.20
C VAL A 380 42.38 26.20 30.62
N ALA A 381 41.84 25.23 31.37
CA ALA A 381 42.31 24.87 32.72
C ALA A 381 43.81 24.50 32.75
N ALA A 382 44.24 23.61 31.86
CA ALA A 382 45.63 23.19 31.72
C ALA A 382 46.54 24.38 31.40
N SER A 383 46.12 25.28 30.50
CA SER A 383 46.91 26.47 30.13
C SER A 383 47.12 27.41 31.31
N GLN A 384 46.11 27.56 32.18
CA GLN A 384 46.20 28.39 33.37
C GLN A 384 47.16 27.78 34.40
N LEU A 385 47.13 26.46 34.59
CA LEU A 385 48.06 25.73 35.45
C LEU A 385 49.51 25.85 34.97
N VAL A 386 49.76 25.68 33.67
CA VAL A 386 51.09 25.82 33.06
C VAL A 386 51.62 27.26 33.19
N ARG A 387 50.75 28.27 33.05
CA ARG A 387 51.15 29.68 33.28
C ARG A 387 51.50 29.94 34.74
N ALA A 388 50.69 29.44 35.68
CA ALA A 388 50.92 29.60 37.11
C ALA A 388 52.27 29.03 37.56
N THR A 389 52.64 27.85 37.03
CA THR A 389 53.95 27.21 37.31
C THR A 389 55.14 27.88 36.61
N GLY A 390 54.91 28.74 35.62
CA GLY A 390 55.95 29.47 34.87
C GLY A 390 56.25 30.88 35.39
N GLY A 391 55.33 31.49 36.13
CA GLY A 391 55.42 32.87 36.64
C GLY A 391 56.26 33.07 37.90
N GLY A 392 56.73 31.98 38.53
CA GLY A 392 57.63 32.03 39.68
C GLY A 392 59.04 32.46 39.28
N ARG A 393 59.22 33.75 39.04
CA ARG A 393 60.54 34.40 38.91
C ARG A 393 60.51 35.70 39.72
N ARG A 394 60.85 35.61 40.99
CA ARG A 394 61.58 36.62 41.76
C ARG A 394 62.49 35.90 42.74
#